data_AF-A0A0N0Z970-F1
#
_entry.id   AF-A0A0N0Z970-F1
#
_cell.length_a   1.000
_cell.length_b   1.000
_cell.length_c   1.000
_cell.angle_alpha   90.00
_cell.angle_beta   90.00
_cell.angle_gamma   90.00
#
_symmetry.space_group_name_H-M   'P 1'
#
loop_
_entity.id
_entity.type
_entity.pdbx_description
1 polymer ?
#
loop_
_entity_poly.entity_id
_entity_poly.type
_entity_poly.pdbx_seq_one_letter_code
_entity_poly.pdbx_strand_id
1 'polypeptide(L)'
;MNILMIILAVVGGAVLSMQAAIGGKLGSNVGVFRSAFLTFSTGALVTALLIFFFEPKHALTLLDVPKWQLLGALCGVPYIVIMVIAVQRIGSAVATVAVIFGQLTMSMLIDNFGWLGNEVIHFSSTRLGAVICLGIALFFIYSSSKSKTAPVEKSLKKAIVRE
;
A
#
# COMPACT_ATOMS: atom_id res chain seq x y z
N MET A 1 -17.68 -7.90 18.11
CA MET A 1 -16.73 -8.37 17.07
C MET A 1 -16.30 -7.24 16.13
N ASN A 2 -17.21 -6.46 15.56
CA ASN A 2 -16.89 -5.50 14.49
C ASN A 2 -15.91 -4.38 14.92
N ILE A 3 -16.06 -3.82 16.12
CA ILE A 3 -15.15 -2.77 16.62
C ILE A 3 -13.71 -3.29 16.78
N LEU A 4 -13.54 -4.53 17.29
CA LEU A 4 -12.23 -5.15 17.42
C LEU A 4 -11.55 -5.33 16.05
N MET A 5 -12.31 -5.80 15.05
CA MET A 5 -11.81 -5.92 13.68
C MET A 5 -11.40 -4.56 13.08
N ILE A 6 -12.17 -3.50 13.36
CA ILE A 6 -11.81 -2.14 12.93
C ILE A 6 -10.51 -1.69 13.58
N ILE A 7 -10.33 -1.91 14.88
CA ILE A 7 -9.09 -1.57 15.58
C ILE A 7 -7.91 -2.35 15.00
N LEU A 8 -8.06 -3.65 14.78
CA LEU A 8 -7.01 -4.47 14.15
C LEU A 8 -6.67 -4.01 12.73
N ALA A 9 -7.67 -3.60 11.94
CA ALA A 9 -7.44 -3.04 10.61
C ALA A 9 -6.67 -1.70 10.67
N VAL A 10 -6.97 -0.84 11.64
CA VAL A 10 -6.24 0.42 11.86
C VAL A 10 -4.78 0.14 12.25
N VAL A 11 -4.55 -0.81 13.16
CA VAL A 11 -3.20 -1.24 13.55
C VAL A 11 -2.47 -1.83 12.34
N GLY A 12 -3.12 -2.67 11.54
CA GLY A 12 -2.58 -3.21 10.30
C GLY A 12 -2.16 -2.12 9.30
N GLY A 13 -2.96 -1.07 9.16
CA GLY A 13 -2.63 0.11 8.35
C GLY A 13 -1.40 0.87 8.86
N ALA A 14 -1.24 0.99 10.18
CA ALA A 14 -0.06 1.60 10.79
C ALA A 14 1.21 0.76 10.55
N VAL A 15 1.11 -0.57 10.70
CA VAL A 15 2.21 -1.50 10.41
C VAL A 15 2.58 -1.46 8.92
N LEU A 16 1.61 -1.43 8.01
CA LEU A 16 1.86 -1.30 6.57
C LEU A 16 2.59 0.00 6.23
N SER A 17 2.24 1.10 6.90
CA SER A 17 2.90 2.40 6.72
C SER A 17 4.35 2.36 7.21
N MET A 18 4.60 1.69 8.34
CA MET A 18 5.95 1.45 8.86
C MET A 18 6.77 0.55 7.91
N GLN A 19 6.17 -0.52 7.39
CA GLN A 19 6.77 -1.40 6.39
C GLN A 19 7.16 -0.62 5.13
N ALA A 20 6.29 0.27 4.65
CA ALA A 20 6.59 1.09 3.47
C ALA A 20 7.81 2.00 3.71
N ALA A 21 7.89 2.65 4.88
CA ALA A 21 9.03 3.49 5.23
C ALA A 21 10.34 2.70 5.35
N ILE A 22 10.32 1.57 6.07
CA ILE A 22 11.49 0.69 6.24
C ILE A 22 11.91 0.09 4.90
N GLY A 23 10.96 -0.44 4.13
CA GLY A 23 11.20 -1.05 2.81
C GLY A 23 11.71 -0.05 1.79
N GLY A 24 11.20 1.19 1.79
CA GLY A 24 11.72 2.28 0.98
C GLY A 24 13.20 2.57 1.26
N LYS A 25 13.56 2.67 2.55
CA LYS A 25 14.94 2.93 3.00
C LYS A 25 15.87 1.74 2.75
N LEU A 26 15.40 0.53 2.99
CA LEU A 26 16.16 -0.69 2.69
C LEU A 26 16.42 -0.77 1.18
N GLY A 27 15.38 -0.56 0.36
CA GLY A 27 15.50 -0.51 -1.08
C GLY A 27 16.49 0.55 -1.59
N SER A 28 16.69 1.66 -0.88
CA SER A 28 17.65 2.70 -1.30
C SER A 28 19.09 2.31 -0.98
N ASN A 29 19.28 1.45 0.03
CA ASN A 29 20.60 1.02 0.49
C ASN A 29 21.08 -0.24 -0.22
N VAL A 30 20.20 -1.23 -0.41
CA VAL A 30 20.57 -2.56 -0.95
C VAL A 30 19.94 -2.87 -2.31
N GLY A 31 19.11 -1.97 -2.84
CA GLY A 31 18.39 -2.14 -4.09
C GLY A 31 16.97 -2.68 -3.90
N VAL A 32 16.06 -2.21 -4.78
CA VAL A 32 14.61 -2.48 -4.71
C VAL A 32 14.29 -3.98 -4.77
N PHE A 33 14.90 -4.72 -5.69
CA PHE A 33 14.62 -6.15 -5.87
C PHE A 33 15.13 -7.00 -4.68
N ARG A 34 16.28 -6.67 -4.09
CA ARG A 34 16.80 -7.38 -2.91
C ARG A 34 15.93 -7.12 -1.69
N SER A 35 15.49 -5.87 -1.50
CA SER A 35 14.53 -5.53 -0.45
C SER A 35 13.20 -6.26 -0.63
N ALA A 36 12.66 -6.29 -1.86
CA ALA A 36 11.41 -6.99 -2.14
C ALA A 36 11.54 -8.50 -1.88
N PHE A 37 12.63 -9.13 -2.35
CA PHE A 37 12.91 -10.54 -2.11
C PHE A 37 12.94 -10.85 -0.62
N LEU A 38 13.65 -10.07 0.20
CA LEU A 38 13.70 -10.27 1.64
C LEU A 38 12.31 -10.16 2.30
N THR A 39 11.50 -9.18 1.89
CA THR A 39 10.12 -9.04 2.40
C THR A 39 9.27 -10.26 2.05
N PHE A 40 9.34 -10.76 0.80
CA PHE A 40 8.59 -11.94 0.39
C PHE A 40 9.09 -13.22 1.04
N SER A 41 10.40 -13.43 1.15
CA SER A 41 10.98 -14.60 1.81
C SER A 41 10.62 -14.64 3.30
N THR A 42 10.70 -13.49 3.99
CA THR A 42 10.32 -13.39 5.40
C THR A 42 8.81 -13.62 5.57
N GLY A 43 7.99 -13.00 4.71
CA GLY A 43 6.54 -13.23 4.71
C GLY A 43 6.18 -14.70 4.48
N ALA A 44 6.81 -15.35 3.51
CA ALA A 44 6.60 -16.77 3.23
C ALA A 44 6.99 -17.65 4.42
N LEU A 45 8.13 -17.38 5.06
CA LEU A 45 8.57 -18.12 6.25
C LEU A 45 7.60 -17.97 7.42
N VAL A 46 7.22 -16.73 7.74
CA VAL A 46 6.30 -16.44 8.86
C VAL A 46 4.94 -17.07 8.61
N THR A 47 4.38 -16.92 7.41
CA THR A 47 3.10 -17.54 7.07
C THR A 47 3.17 -19.07 7.07
N ALA A 48 4.29 -19.67 6.63
CA ALA A 48 4.47 -21.12 6.69
C ALA A 48 4.49 -21.64 8.14
N LEU A 49 5.12 -20.91 9.07
CA LEU A 49 5.08 -21.25 10.48
C LEU A 49 3.66 -21.11 11.06
N LEU A 50 2.94 -20.05 10.69
CA LEU A 50 1.55 -19.88 11.12
C LEU A 50 0.65 -21.00 10.62
N ILE A 51 0.81 -21.42 9.35
CA ILE A 51 0.11 -22.58 8.80
C ILE A 51 0.40 -23.83 9.62
N PHE A 52 1.67 -24.08 9.94
CA PHE A 52 2.08 -25.27 10.66
C PHE A 52 1.53 -25.34 12.10
N PHE A 53 1.45 -24.22 12.81
CA PHE A 53 1.07 -24.19 14.22
C PHE A 53 -0.41 -23.88 14.48
N PHE A 54 -1.06 -23.10 13.63
CA PHE A 54 -2.39 -22.52 13.94
C PHE A 54 -3.46 -22.83 12.90
N GLU A 55 -3.11 -23.23 11.67
CA GLU A 55 -4.09 -23.34 10.60
C GLU A 55 -4.80 -24.70 10.59
N PRO A 56 -6.14 -24.72 10.64
CA PRO A 56 -6.89 -25.98 10.56
C PRO A 56 -6.82 -26.59 9.16
N LYS A 57 -7.08 -27.90 9.06
CA LYS A 57 -7.16 -28.59 7.77
C LYS A 57 -8.37 -28.07 6.99
N HIS A 58 -8.13 -27.58 5.77
CA HIS A 58 -9.16 -27.16 4.84
C HIS A 58 -9.47 -28.28 3.84
N ALA A 59 -10.72 -28.35 3.36
CA ALA A 59 -11.18 -29.38 2.44
C ALA A 59 -10.67 -29.19 1.00
N LEU A 60 -10.31 -27.96 0.64
CA LEU A 60 -9.77 -27.59 -0.66
C LEU A 60 -8.30 -27.22 -0.52
N THR A 61 -7.48 -27.68 -1.45
CA THR A 61 -6.09 -27.28 -1.58
C THR A 61 -5.96 -26.11 -2.55
N LEU A 62 -4.80 -25.45 -2.57
CA LEU A 62 -4.49 -24.40 -3.55
C LEU A 62 -4.61 -24.87 -5.01
N LEU A 63 -4.58 -26.18 -5.26
CA LEU A 63 -4.75 -26.77 -6.59
C LEU A 63 -6.23 -26.92 -7.01
N ASP A 64 -7.14 -26.92 -6.04
CA ASP A 64 -8.58 -27.11 -6.27
C ASP A 64 -9.32 -25.79 -6.52
N VAL A 65 -8.67 -24.67 -6.21
CA VAL A 65 -9.23 -23.32 -6.31
C VAL A 65 -9.07 -22.77 -7.73
N PRO A 66 -10.03 -21.97 -8.26
CA PRO A 66 -9.89 -21.33 -9.56
C PRO A 66 -8.57 -20.55 -9.69
N LYS A 67 -7.77 -20.86 -10.73
CA LYS A 67 -6.42 -20.31 -10.93
C LYS A 67 -6.37 -18.77 -10.97
N TRP A 68 -7.48 -18.11 -11.33
CA TRP A 68 -7.59 -16.65 -11.27
C TRP A 68 -7.42 -16.09 -9.85
N GLN A 69 -7.78 -16.83 -8.80
CA GLN A 69 -7.56 -16.41 -7.42
C GLN A 69 -6.07 -16.38 -7.06
N LEU A 70 -5.25 -17.24 -7.69
CA LEU A 70 -3.80 -17.25 -7.53
C LEU A 70 -3.14 -15.98 -8.11
N LEU A 71 -3.80 -15.27 -9.04
CA LEU A 71 -3.32 -13.99 -9.52
C LEU A 71 -3.25 -12.94 -8.40
N GLY A 72 -4.09 -13.06 -7.36
CA GLY A 72 -4.02 -12.18 -6.20
C GLY A 72 -2.64 -12.21 -5.52
N ALA A 73 -2.03 -13.39 -5.41
CA ALA A 73 -0.67 -13.55 -4.88
C ALA A 73 0.38 -12.91 -5.82
N LEU A 74 0.19 -13.04 -7.13
CA LEU A 74 1.09 -12.43 -8.12
C LEU A 74 0.98 -10.90 -8.15
N CYS A 75 -0.20 -10.33 -7.90
CA CYS A 75 -0.41 -8.88 -7.81
C CYS A 75 0.34 -8.23 -6.63
N GLY A 76 0.67 -8.99 -5.58
CA GLY A 76 1.42 -8.47 -4.43
C GLY A 76 2.86 -8.06 -4.77
N VAL A 77 3.50 -8.76 -5.71
CA VAL A 77 4.90 -8.49 -6.10
C VAL A 77 5.09 -7.11 -6.74
N PRO A 78 4.37 -6.74 -7.82
CA PRO A 78 4.49 -5.41 -8.39
C PRO A 78 4.05 -4.33 -7.39
N TYR A 79 3.08 -4.60 -6.52
CA TYR A 79 2.68 -3.67 -5.46
C TYR A 79 3.85 -3.29 -4.55
N ILE A 80 4.59 -4.27 -4.00
CA ILE A 80 5.73 -3.97 -3.12
C ILE A 80 6.83 -3.21 -3.87
N VAL A 81 7.13 -3.62 -5.10
CA VAL A 81 8.17 -2.95 -5.92
C VAL A 81 7.79 -1.49 -6.18
N ILE A 82 6.56 -1.23 -6.63
CA ILE A 82 6.06 0.12 -6.88
C ILE A 82 6.06 0.93 -5.59
N MET A 83 5.63 0.33 -4.46
CA MET A 83 5.59 1.02 -3.18
C MET A 83 6.99 1.44 -2.71
N VAL A 84 7.98 0.55 -2.78
CA VAL A 84 9.38 0.86 -2.41
C VAL A 84 9.92 2.01 -3.27
N ILE A 85 9.68 1.98 -4.59
CA ILE A 85 10.10 3.04 -5.51
C ILE A 85 9.37 4.36 -5.20
N ALA A 86 8.07 4.30 -4.95
CA ALA A 86 7.25 5.47 -4.64
C ALA A 86 7.74 6.13 -3.34
N VAL A 87 7.96 5.35 -2.28
CA VAL A 87 8.47 5.87 -1.00
C VAL A 87 9.81 6.58 -1.18
N GLN A 88 10.71 6.05 -2.02
CA GLN A 88 12.00 6.68 -2.32
C GLN A 88 11.87 8.01 -3.08
N ARG A 89 10.85 8.14 -3.95
CA ARG A 89 10.68 9.29 -4.86
C ARG A 89 9.85 10.41 -4.27
N ILE A 90 8.75 10.08 -3.60
CA ILE A 90 7.74 11.04 -3.14
C ILE A 90 7.52 11.00 -1.61
N GLY A 91 8.27 10.16 -0.90
CA GLY A 91 8.16 9.99 0.55
C GLY A 91 7.05 9.02 0.97
N SER A 92 7.14 8.50 2.19
CA SER A 92 6.23 7.46 2.71
C SER A 92 4.79 7.96 2.85
N ALA A 93 4.59 9.20 3.30
CA ALA A 93 3.25 9.76 3.50
C ALA A 93 2.48 9.90 2.18
N VAL A 94 3.09 10.51 1.15
CA VAL A 94 2.46 10.70 -0.16
C VAL A 94 2.21 9.35 -0.82
N ALA A 95 3.19 8.43 -0.77
CA ALA A 95 3.04 7.09 -1.36
C ALA A 95 1.89 6.30 -0.72
N THR A 96 1.77 6.33 0.60
CA THR A 96 0.71 5.61 1.33
C THR A 96 -0.67 6.15 0.98
N VAL A 97 -0.86 7.46 0.97
CA VAL A 97 -2.17 8.05 0.64
C VAL A 97 -2.52 7.80 -0.83
N ALA A 98 -1.55 7.83 -1.74
CA ALA A 98 -1.77 7.47 -3.14
C ALA A 98 -2.21 6.01 -3.31
N VAL A 99 -1.61 5.09 -2.54
CA VAL A 99 -2.02 3.67 -2.51
C VAL A 99 -3.43 3.53 -1.97
N ILE A 100 -3.76 4.17 -0.85
CA ILE A 100 -5.11 4.12 -0.26
C ILE A 100 -6.14 4.66 -1.26
N PHE A 101 -5.82 5.73 -1.99
CA PHE A 101 -6.68 6.28 -3.04
C PHE A 101 -6.95 5.26 -4.15
N GLY A 102 -5.89 4.59 -4.64
CA GLY A 102 -6.02 3.55 -5.67
C GLY A 102 -6.80 2.33 -5.18
N GLN A 103 -6.53 1.87 -3.96
CA GLN A 103 -7.26 0.77 -3.32
C GLN A 103 -8.74 1.08 -3.16
N LEU A 104 -9.08 2.28 -2.69
CA LEU A 104 -10.46 2.71 -2.49
C LEU A 104 -11.20 2.83 -3.84
N THR A 105 -10.55 3.41 -4.85
CA THR A 105 -11.12 3.54 -6.20
C THR A 105 -11.38 2.16 -6.81
N MET A 106 -10.38 1.26 -6.78
CA MET A 106 -10.53 -0.09 -7.34
C MET A 106 -11.57 -0.91 -6.56
N SER A 107 -11.62 -0.79 -5.23
CA SER A 107 -12.64 -1.44 -4.40
C SER A 107 -14.05 -1.01 -4.80
N MET A 108 -14.26 0.28 -5.12
CA MET A 108 -15.56 0.75 -5.60
C MET A 108 -15.92 0.22 -6.99
N LEU A 109 -14.94 0.10 -7.88
CA LEU A 109 -15.17 -0.52 -9.20
C LEU A 109 -15.55 -2.00 -9.04
N ILE A 110 -14.81 -2.76 -8.23
CA ILE A 110 -15.08 -4.18 -7.98
C ILE A 110 -16.49 -4.37 -7.40
N ASP A 111 -16.84 -3.59 -6.38
CA ASP A 111 -18.16 -3.62 -5.73
C ASP A 111 -19.30 -3.25 -6.69
N ASN A 112 -19.07 -2.25 -7.56
CA ASN A 112 -20.10 -1.78 -8.47
C ASN A 112 -20.37 -2.74 -9.63
N PHE A 113 -19.32 -3.36 -10.17
CA PHE A 113 -19.44 -4.32 -11.26
C PHE A 113 -19.67 -5.76 -10.78
N GLY A 114 -19.68 -6.01 -9.46
CA GLY A 114 -19.76 -7.35 -8.90
C GLY A 114 -18.61 -8.26 -9.34
N TRP A 115 -17.46 -7.67 -9.69
CA TRP A 115 -16.30 -8.44 -10.13
C TRP A 115 -15.88 -9.41 -9.03
N LEU A 116 -15.40 -10.60 -9.43
CA LEU A 116 -15.00 -11.69 -8.53
C LEU A 116 -16.15 -12.39 -7.78
N GLY A 117 -17.40 -12.22 -8.23
CA GLY A 117 -18.57 -12.87 -7.62
C GLY A 117 -19.04 -12.19 -6.32
N ASN A 118 -18.63 -10.94 -6.11
CA ASN A 118 -19.03 -10.15 -4.97
C ASN A 118 -20.50 -9.67 -5.13
N GLU A 119 -21.20 -9.45 -4.02
CA GLU A 119 -22.53 -8.83 -4.08
C GLU A 119 -22.42 -7.44 -4.71
N VAL A 120 -23.28 -7.15 -5.69
CA VAL A 120 -23.28 -5.85 -6.38
C VAL A 120 -23.74 -4.79 -5.40
N ILE A 121 -22.81 -3.96 -4.92
CA ILE A 121 -23.13 -2.81 -4.08
C ILE A 121 -23.29 -1.61 -5.00
N HIS A 122 -24.53 -1.15 -5.14
CA HIS A 122 -24.85 0.02 -5.95
C HIS A 122 -24.05 1.25 -5.51
N PHE A 123 -23.60 2.01 -6.51
CA PHE A 123 -22.79 3.21 -6.32
C PHE A 123 -23.53 4.21 -5.41
N SER A 124 -23.01 4.44 -4.20
CA SER A 124 -23.57 5.42 -3.27
C SER A 124 -22.87 6.76 -3.42
N SER A 125 -23.62 7.86 -3.46
CA SER A 125 -23.05 9.22 -3.55
C SER A 125 -22.10 9.55 -2.38
N THR A 126 -22.26 8.90 -1.23
CA THR A 126 -21.35 9.04 -0.08
C THR A 126 -19.99 8.40 -0.32
N ARG A 127 -19.94 7.26 -1.03
CA ARG A 127 -18.68 6.60 -1.43
C ARG A 127 -17.89 7.48 -2.40
N LEU A 128 -18.56 8.08 -3.37
CA LEU A 128 -17.93 9.04 -4.29
C LEU A 128 -17.36 10.25 -3.52
N GLY A 129 -18.12 10.80 -2.57
CA GLY A 129 -17.64 11.87 -1.68
C GLY A 129 -16.40 11.48 -0.89
N ALA A 130 -16.30 10.23 -0.41
CA ALA A 130 -15.12 9.73 0.29
C ALA A 130 -13.87 9.69 -0.60
N VAL A 131 -13.99 9.23 -1.86
CA VAL A 131 -12.88 9.23 -2.83
C VAL A 131 -12.40 10.65 -3.12
N ILE A 132 -13.33 11.58 -3.35
CA ILE A 132 -13.01 12.99 -3.61
C ILE A 132 -12.28 13.59 -2.41
N CYS A 133 -12.79 13.37 -1.19
CA CYS A 133 -12.16 13.84 0.04
C CYS A 133 -10.74 13.28 0.22
N LEU A 134 -10.55 12.00 -0.07
CA LEU A 134 -9.23 11.36 -0.01
C LEU A 134 -8.28 11.90 -1.09
N GLY A 135 -8.80 12.23 -2.28
CA GLY A 135 -8.04 12.90 -3.34
C GLY A 135 -7.61 14.32 -2.95
N ILE A 136 -8.47 15.08 -2.28
CA ILE A 136 -8.12 16.39 -1.71
C ILE A 136 -7.03 16.24 -0.64
N ALA A 137 -7.15 15.26 0.25
CA ALA A 137 -6.13 14.97 1.26
C ALA A 137 -4.77 14.63 0.62
N LEU A 138 -4.76 13.80 -0.43
CA LEU A 138 -3.56 13.50 -1.21
C LEU A 138 -2.90 14.76 -1.78
N PHE A 139 -3.71 15.65 -2.38
CA PHE A 139 -3.23 16.90 -2.94
C PHE A 139 -2.58 17.80 -1.87
N PHE A 140 -3.21 17.95 -0.71
CA PHE A 140 -2.66 18.73 0.40
C PHE A 140 -1.35 18.15 0.94
N ILE A 141 -1.27 16.83 1.13
CA ILE A 141 -0.06 16.17 1.62
C ILE A 141 1.08 16.29 0.61
N TYR A 142 0.78 16.13 -0.69
CA TYR A 142 1.76 16.33 -1.75
C TYR A 142 2.26 17.79 -1.81
N SER A 143 1.35 18.76 -1.72
CA SER A 143 1.67 20.19 -1.73
C SER A 143 2.52 20.60 -0.51
N SER A 144 2.20 20.07 0.67
CA SER A 144 2.98 20.28 1.90
C SER A 144 4.40 19.71 1.80
N SER A 145 4.55 18.51 1.22
CA SER A 145 5.86 17.91 0.97
C SER A 145 6.71 18.72 -0.02
N LYS A 146 6.10 19.32 -1.05
CA LYS A 146 6.80 20.20 -2.00
C LYS A 146 7.26 21.52 -1.35
N SER A 147 6.53 22.00 -0.36
CA SER A 147 6.83 23.23 0.37
C SER A 147 8.08 23.11 1.27
N LYS A 148 8.40 21.90 1.78
CA LYS A 148 9.60 21.67 2.62
C LYS A 148 10.92 21.65 1.85
N THR A 149 10.92 21.35 0.55
CA THR A 149 12.14 21.32 -0.29
C THR A 149 12.50 22.68 -0.91
N ALA A 150 11.54 23.61 -1.00
CA ALA A 150 11.72 24.93 -1.63
C ALA A 150 12.59 25.96 -0.86
N PRO A 151 12.67 26.00 0.49
CA PRO A 151 13.41 27.06 1.19
C PRO A 151 14.93 26.86 1.13
N VAL A 152 15.40 25.60 1.13
CA VAL A 152 16.81 25.24 1.26
C VAL A 152 17.57 25.45 -0.06
N GLU A 153 17.01 25.01 -1.19
CA GLU A 153 17.68 25.16 -2.50
C GLU A 153 17.80 26.63 -2.91
N LYS A 154 16.80 27.46 -2.57
CA LYS A 154 16.81 28.90 -2.83
C LYS A 154 17.81 29.65 -1.94
N SER A 155 18.03 29.19 -0.70
CA SER A 155 19.04 29.77 0.19
C SER A 155 20.47 29.35 -0.20
N LEU A 156 20.66 28.10 -0.63
CA LEU A 156 21.97 27.57 -1.04
C LEU A 156 22.43 28.18 -2.37
N LYS A 157 21.56 28.25 -3.39
CA LYS A 157 21.89 28.93 -4.66
C LYS A 157 22.17 30.42 -4.46
N LYS A 158 21.47 31.08 -3.53
CA LYS A 158 21.69 32.49 -3.23
C LYS A 158 22.98 32.74 -2.43
N ALA A 159 23.47 31.75 -1.68
CA ALA A 159 24.77 31.79 -1.01
C ALA A 159 25.92 31.55 -2.02
N ILE A 160 25.80 30.53 -2.88
CA ILE A 160 26.82 30.17 -3.88
C ILE A 160 26.98 31.25 -4.96
N VAL A 161 25.91 31.99 -5.30
CA VAL A 161 25.97 33.09 -6.29
C VAL A 161 26.44 34.41 -5.66
N ARG A 162 26.64 34.47 -4.33
CA ARG A 162 27.10 35.67 -3.61
C ARG A 162 28.59 35.63 -3.20
N GLU A 163 29.28 34.52 -3.45
CA GLU A 163 30.76 34.41 -3.37
C GLU A 163 31.38 34.51 -4.76
#